data_AF-A0ABD1C014-F1
#
_entry.id   AF-A0ABD1C014-F1
#
_cell.length_a   1.000
_cell.length_b   1.000
_cell.length_c   1.000
_cell.angle_alpha   90.00
_cell.angle_beta   90.00
_cell.angle_gamma   90.00
#
_symmetry.space_group_name_H-M   'P 1'
#
loop_
_entity.id
_entity.type
_entity.pdbx_description
1 polymer ?
#
loop_
_entity_poly.entity_id
_entity_poly.type
_entity_poly.pdbx_seq_one_letter_code
_entity_poly.pdbx_strand_id
1 'polypeptide(L)'
;MDVDVNDEQQKKKKLCLRSESRSLSRSRSVSRPPHEFLPGEGVKDSSQKIKAVKIGNKSHRKRDKDARRGEADRVIPSLKPKHLFSGKRGKGKTHRR
;
A
#
# COMPACT_ATOMS: atom_id res chain seq x y z
N MET A 1 21.38 1.22 36.56
CA MET A 1 20.74 0.17 35.73
C MET A 1 20.84 0.65 34.31
N ASP A 2 22.05 0.55 33.77
CA ASP A 2 22.50 1.27 32.58
C ASP A 2 22.33 0.32 31.40
N VAL A 3 21.26 0.51 30.65
CA VAL A 3 20.90 -0.37 29.52
C VAL A 3 21.79 0.00 28.33
N ASP A 4 22.69 -0.92 27.99
CA ASP A 4 23.72 -0.85 26.95
C ASP A 4 23.24 -0.27 25.60
N VAL A 5 23.67 0.97 25.32
CA VAL A 5 23.54 1.69 24.04
C VAL A 5 24.16 0.91 22.85
N ASN A 6 25.03 -0.06 23.13
CA ASN A 6 25.73 -0.87 22.14
C ASN A 6 24.83 -1.93 21.46
N ASP A 7 23.84 -2.48 22.17
CA ASP A 7 22.97 -3.56 21.65
C ASP A 7 21.95 -3.03 20.61
N GLU A 8 21.45 -1.82 20.85
CA GLU A 8 20.58 -1.05 19.94
C GLU A 8 21.26 -0.76 18.59
N GLN A 9 22.54 -0.35 18.62
CA GLN A 9 23.30 -0.06 17.40
C GLN A 9 23.56 -1.33 16.58
N GLN A 10 23.85 -2.46 17.24
CA GLN A 10 24.05 -3.73 16.57
C GLN A 10 22.75 -4.26 15.94
N LYS A 11 21.61 -4.12 16.62
CA LYS A 11 20.28 -4.47 16.07
C LYS A 11 19.93 -3.63 14.84
N LYS A 12 20.17 -2.31 14.87
CA LYS A 12 19.95 -1.42 13.73
C LYS A 12 20.81 -1.78 12.51
N LYS A 13 22.10 -2.08 12.74
CA LYS A 13 23.01 -2.57 11.68
C LYS A 13 22.54 -3.90 11.07
N LYS A 14 22.14 -4.87 11.91
CA LYS A 14 21.59 -6.17 11.46
C LYS A 14 20.29 -6.03 10.67
N LEU A 15 19.40 -5.12 11.08
CA LEU A 15 18.16 -4.80 10.35
C LEU A 15 18.45 -4.19 8.97
N CYS A 16 19.39 -3.24 8.89
CA CYS A 16 19.79 -2.60 7.63
C CYS A 16 20.37 -3.63 6.63
N LEU A 17 21.32 -4.45 7.07
CA LEU A 17 21.93 -5.50 6.25
C LEU A 17 20.90 -6.52 5.74
N ARG A 18 19.89 -6.86 6.57
CA ARG A 18 18.80 -7.75 6.18
C ARG A 18 17.88 -7.13 5.13
N SER A 19 17.61 -5.82 5.20
CA SER A 19 16.83 -5.12 4.17
C SER A 19 17.58 -5.04 2.84
N GLU A 20 18.89 -4.77 2.88
CA GLU A 20 19.74 -4.65 1.70
C GLU A 20 19.96 -6.00 0.98
N SER A 21 20.14 -7.08 1.76
CA SER A 21 20.23 -8.44 1.21
C SER A 21 18.94 -8.89 0.53
N ARG A 22 17.77 -8.52 1.10
CA ARG A 22 16.45 -8.85 0.53
C ARG A 22 16.16 -8.07 -0.75
N SER A 23 16.57 -6.80 -0.84
CA SER A 23 16.40 -6.01 -2.07
C SER A 23 17.30 -6.51 -3.19
N LEU A 24 18.57 -6.84 -2.91
CA LEU A 24 19.49 -7.45 -3.87
C LEU A 24 19.00 -8.82 -4.38
N SER A 25 18.45 -9.66 -3.49
CA SER A 25 17.92 -10.99 -3.86
C SER A 25 16.66 -10.90 -4.73
N ARG A 26 15.78 -9.92 -4.48
CA ARG A 26 14.63 -9.64 -5.34
C ARG A 26 15.05 -9.15 -6.72
N SER A 27 16.08 -8.31 -6.81
CA SER A 27 16.61 -7.85 -8.10
C SER A 27 17.16 -8.97 -8.97
N ARG A 28 17.69 -10.06 -8.37
CA ARG A 28 18.23 -11.24 -9.07
C ARG A 28 17.17 -12.24 -9.56
N SER A 29 15.95 -12.19 -9.02
CA SER A 29 14.87 -13.13 -9.39
C SER A 29 13.97 -12.64 -10.53
N VAL A 30 14.21 -11.42 -11.01
CA VAL A 30 13.52 -10.88 -12.19
C VAL A 30 14.44 -11.07 -13.39
N SER A 31 13.94 -11.72 -14.45
CA SER A 31 14.71 -11.95 -15.68
C SER A 31 15.20 -10.66 -16.34
N ARG A 32 14.56 -9.52 -16.05
CA ARG A 32 14.91 -8.20 -16.55
C ARG A 32 14.63 -7.12 -15.50
N PRO A 33 15.47 -6.08 -15.40
CA PRO A 33 15.23 -4.99 -14.47
C PRO A 33 14.07 -4.10 -14.96
N PRO A 34 13.23 -3.56 -14.05
CA PRO A 34 11.97 -2.90 -14.40
C PRO A 34 12.08 -1.61 -15.24
N HIS A 35 13.29 -1.07 -15.35
CA HIS A 35 13.55 0.27 -15.86
C HIS A 35 14.34 0.26 -17.18
N GLU A 36 14.74 -0.91 -17.66
CA GLU A 36 15.35 -1.02 -18.99
C GLU A 36 14.32 -0.68 -20.08
N PHE A 37 14.82 -0.01 -21.12
CA PHE A 37 14.05 0.34 -22.29
C PHE A 37 13.96 -0.85 -23.24
N LEU A 38 12.76 -1.22 -23.68
CA LEU A 38 12.56 -2.25 -24.70
C LEU A 38 11.88 -1.63 -25.95
N PRO A 39 12.42 -1.86 -27.15
CA PRO A 39 11.75 -1.50 -28.39
C PRO A 39 10.39 -2.20 -28.48
N GLY A 40 9.32 -1.45 -28.77
CA GLY A 40 7.95 -1.99 -28.89
C GLY A 40 7.04 -1.79 -27.68
N GLU A 41 7.54 -1.28 -26.54
CA GLU A 41 6.72 -0.97 -25.35
C GLU A 41 5.85 0.30 -25.50
N GLY A 42 5.85 0.95 -26.66
CA GLY A 42 5.08 2.18 -26.91
C GLY A 42 5.65 3.45 -26.25
N VAL A 43 6.82 3.35 -25.62
CA VAL A 43 7.58 4.47 -25.05
C VAL A 43 8.83 4.69 -25.91
N LYS A 44 9.33 5.93 -26.03
CA LYS A 44 10.52 6.24 -26.86
C LYS A 44 11.84 6.06 -26.15
N ASP A 45 11.92 6.45 -24.87
CA ASP A 45 13.17 6.49 -24.10
C ASP A 45 12.99 5.88 -22.70
N SER A 46 14.11 5.43 -22.11
CA SER A 46 14.15 5.00 -20.70
C SER A 46 13.68 6.11 -19.75
N SER A 47 14.01 7.37 -20.04
CA SER A 47 13.61 8.55 -19.25
C SER A 47 12.10 8.74 -19.20
N GLN A 48 11.40 8.44 -20.30
CA GLN A 48 9.94 8.52 -20.37
C GLN A 48 9.29 7.37 -19.60
N LYS A 49 9.89 6.17 -19.61
CA LYS A 49 9.41 5.01 -18.84
C LYS A 49 9.43 5.31 -17.33
N ILE A 50 10.49 5.94 -16.81
CA ILE A 50 10.54 6.38 -15.40
C ILE A 50 9.43 7.35 -15.08
N LYS A 51 9.21 8.33 -15.97
CA LYS A 51 8.18 9.36 -15.78
C LYS A 51 6.80 8.72 -15.76
N ALA A 52 6.53 7.76 -16.66
CA ALA A 52 5.29 7.01 -16.69
C ALA A 52 5.05 6.23 -15.39
N VAL A 53 6.05 5.49 -14.90
CA VAL A 53 5.96 4.77 -13.60
C VAL A 53 5.69 5.74 -12.44
N LYS A 54 6.38 6.88 -12.40
CA LYS A 54 6.15 7.93 -11.39
C LYS A 54 4.72 8.49 -11.45
N ILE A 55 4.18 8.72 -12.64
CA ILE A 55 2.81 9.20 -12.84
C ILE A 55 1.80 8.14 -12.38
N GLY A 56 2.02 6.87 -12.72
CA GLY A 56 1.21 5.75 -12.25
C GLY A 56 1.15 5.70 -10.72
N ASN A 57 2.32 5.69 -10.06
CA ASN A 57 2.42 5.73 -8.59
C ASN A 57 1.74 6.97 -7.98
N LYS A 58 1.83 8.13 -8.64
CA LYS A 58 1.16 9.35 -8.18
C LYS A 58 -0.37 9.24 -8.28
N SER A 59 -0.90 8.51 -9.26
CA SER A 59 -2.33 8.29 -9.43
C SER A 59 -2.95 7.42 -8.33
N HIS A 60 -2.20 6.45 -7.80
CA HIS A 60 -2.65 5.57 -6.71
C HIS A 60 -2.85 6.31 -5.39
N ARG A 61 -2.05 7.35 -5.12
CA ARG A 61 -2.03 8.08 -3.83
C ARG A 61 -3.41 8.51 -3.31
N LYS A 62 -4.32 8.93 -4.19
CA LYS A 62 -5.67 9.34 -3.77
C LYS A 62 -6.46 8.16 -3.19
N ARG A 63 -6.40 7.00 -3.83
CA ARG A 63 -7.09 5.78 -3.39
C ARG A 63 -6.42 5.16 -2.17
N ASP A 64 -5.09 5.23 -2.11
CA ASP A 64 -4.33 4.74 -0.96
C ASP A 64 -4.59 5.58 0.28
N LYS A 65 -4.78 6.91 0.11
CA LYS A 65 -5.21 7.80 1.20
C LYS A 65 -6.58 7.41 1.75
N ASP A 66 -7.50 6.97 0.89
CA ASP A 66 -8.80 6.44 1.27
C ASP A 66 -8.73 4.99 1.79
N ALA A 67 -7.54 4.39 1.91
CA ALA A 67 -7.29 3.01 2.32
C ALA A 67 -8.04 1.95 1.50
N ARG A 68 -8.25 2.20 0.20
CA ARG A 68 -8.90 1.24 -0.69
C ARG A 68 -7.99 0.05 -0.97
N ARG A 69 -8.58 -1.13 -1.14
CA ARG A 69 -7.82 -2.35 -1.44
C ARG A 69 -7.16 -2.32 -2.82
N GLY A 70 -7.76 -1.61 -3.77
CA GLY A 70 -7.27 -1.52 -5.15
C GLY A 70 -8.14 -0.60 -6.00
N GLU A 71 -7.94 -0.65 -7.32
CA GLU A 71 -8.73 0.15 -8.26
C GLU A 71 -10.16 -0.37 -8.45
N ALA A 72 -10.34 -1.69 -8.31
CA ALA A 72 -11.65 -2.32 -8.39
C ALA A 72 -12.53 -2.03 -7.16
N ASP A 73 -11.94 -1.57 -6.06
CA ASP A 73 -12.63 -1.27 -4.82
C ASP A 73 -13.41 0.05 -4.93
N ARG A 74 -14.64 -0.08 -5.44
CA ARG A 74 -15.60 1.00 -5.71
C ARG A 74 -16.85 0.88 -4.85
N VAL A 75 -16.77 0.18 -3.71
CA VAL A 75 -17.91 -0.02 -2.80
C VAL A 75 -18.28 1.29 -2.11
N ILE A 76 -19.59 1.59 -2.10
CA ILE A 76 -20.14 2.76 -1.42
C ILE A 76 -20.82 2.29 -0.12
N PRO A 77 -20.23 2.54 1.06
CA PRO A 77 -20.86 2.15 2.33
C PRO A 77 -22.08 3.03 2.63
N SER A 78 -23.14 2.42 3.15
CA SER A 78 -24.28 3.17 3.66
C SER A 78 -23.91 3.81 5.00
N LEU A 79 -23.52 5.08 4.99
CA LEU A 79 -23.10 5.79 6.21
C LEU A 79 -24.25 6.02 7.19
N LYS A 80 -25.49 6.14 6.68
CA LYS A 80 -26.70 6.37 7.48
C LYS A 80 -27.79 5.34 7.16
N PRO A 81 -27.68 4.10 7.64
CA PRO A 81 -28.68 3.09 7.33
C PRO A 81 -29.99 3.34 8.09
N LYS A 82 -31.12 3.24 7.39
CA LYS A 82 -32.47 3.57 7.91
C LYS A 82 -32.81 2.89 9.24
N HIS A 83 -32.53 1.60 9.35
CA HIS A 83 -32.87 0.79 10.53
C HIS A 83 -32.06 1.16 11.80
N LEU A 84 -31.04 2.03 11.70
CA LEU A 84 -30.41 2.67 12.86
C LEU A 84 -31.05 4.01 13.23
N PHE A 85 -31.46 4.79 12.23
CA PHE A 85 -31.82 6.20 12.38
C PHE A 85 -33.31 6.50 12.23
N SER A 86 -34.15 5.50 11.97
CA SER A 86 -35.58 5.63 11.73
C SER A 86 -36.37 4.74 12.68
N GLY A 87 -37.52 5.24 13.13
CA GLY A 87 -38.40 4.57 14.08
C GLY A 87 -38.05 4.84 15.54
N LYS A 88 -39.02 4.54 16.42
CA LYS A 88 -38.85 4.61 17.88
C LYS A 88 -39.07 3.21 18.47
N ARG A 89 -38.41 2.90 19.58
CA ARG A 89 -38.63 1.65 20.31
C ARG A 89 -39.89 1.78 21.17
N GLY A 90 -40.89 0.93 20.89
CA GLY A 90 -42.10 0.80 21.71
C GLY A 90 -41.93 -0.20 22.86
N LYS A 91 -43.00 -0.44 23.62
CA LYS A 91 -43.05 -1.54 24.59
C LYS A 91 -43.25 -2.87 23.85
N GLY A 92 -42.52 -3.93 24.22
CA GLY A 92 -42.62 -5.26 23.61
C GLY A 92 -41.38 -5.66 22.81
N LYS A 93 -41.59 -6.28 21.63
CA LYS A 93 -40.50 -6.82 20.80
C LYS A 93 -39.60 -5.70 20.25
N THR A 94 -38.29 -5.92 20.32
CA THR A 94 -37.25 -5.03 19.79
C THR A 94 -36.61 -5.62 18.53
N HIS A 95 -36.03 -4.78 17.67
CA HIS A 95 -35.36 -5.20 16.43
C HIS A 95 -33.97 -5.78 16.62
N ARG A 96 -33.27 -5.42 17.70
CA ARG A 96 -31.94 -5.94 18.03
C ARG A 96 -31.92 -6.39 19.50
N ARG A 97 -31.06 -7.36 19.80
CA ARG A 97 -30.83 -7.87 21.16
C ARG A 97 -30.08 -6.86 22.01
#